data_AF-A0AAU8K1V7-F1
#
_entry.id   AF-A0AAU8K1V7-F1
#
_cell.length_a   1.000
_cell.length_b   1.000
_cell.length_c   1.000
_cell.angle_alpha   90.00
_cell.angle_beta   90.00
_cell.angle_gamma   90.00
#
_symmetry.space_group_name_H-M   'P 1'
#
loop_
_entity.id
_entity.type
_entity.pdbx_description
1 polymer ?
#
loop_
_entity_poly.entity_id
_entity_poly.type
_entity_poly.pdbx_seq_one_letter_code
_entity_poly.pdbx_strand_id
1 'polypeptide(L)' 'MSDSEHVLSWLQTWYADQCNENWEHEWGVKIDTLDNPGWSVTIDLEETDLQEREYPRHDVNRSPHDWTSAS' A
#
# COMPACT_ATOMS: atom_id res chain seq x y z
N MET A 1 6.13 -20.92 -6.20
CA MET A 1 5.26 -19.83 -5.70
C MET A 1 5.85 -18.54 -6.22
N SER A 2 5.02 -17.69 -6.83
CA SER A 2 5.45 -16.45 -7.47
C SER A 2 5.72 -15.37 -6.40
N ASP A 3 6.70 -14.48 -6.63
CA ASP A 3 7.00 -13.37 -5.71
C ASP A 3 5.75 -12.52 -5.38
N SER A 4 4.81 -12.41 -6.33
CA SER A 4 3.56 -11.66 -6.14
C SER A 4 2.61 -12.30 -5.12
N GLU A 5 2.57 -13.63 -5.02
CA GLU A 5 1.77 -14.32 -4.00
C GLU A 5 2.30 -14.02 -2.59
N HIS A 6 3.62 -13.90 -2.47
CA HIS A 6 4.27 -13.59 -1.20
C HIS A 6 3.99 -12.15 -0.74
N VAL A 7 3.99 -11.18 -1.66
CA VAL A 7 3.67 -9.77 -1.33
C VAL A 7 2.23 -9.60 -0.86
N LEU A 8 1.26 -10.22 -1.54
CA LEU A 8 -0.14 -10.10 -1.13
C LEU A 8 -0.37 -10.76 0.24
N SER A 9 0.20 -11.94 0.46
CA SER A 9 0.12 -12.62 1.76
C SER A 9 0.76 -11.78 2.87
N TRP A 10 1.91 -11.15 2.61
CA TRP A 10 2.55 -10.25 3.57
C TRP A 10 1.66 -9.06 3.92
N LEU A 11 1.06 -8.41 2.93
CA LEU A 11 0.18 -7.25 3.16
C LEU A 11 -1.05 -7.64 3.98
N GLN A 12 -1.63 -8.83 3.72
CA GLN A 12 -2.76 -9.34 4.49
C GLN A 12 -2.41 -9.59 5.96
N THR A 13 -1.25 -10.20 6.21
CA THR A 13 -0.76 -10.41 7.59
C THR A 13 -0.51 -9.08 8.27
N TRP A 14 0.20 -8.16 7.61
CA TRP A 14 0.49 -6.84 8.17
C TRP A 14 -0.78 -6.06 8.51
N TYR A 15 -1.78 -6.07 7.62
CA TYR A 15 -3.07 -5.42 7.87
C TYR A 15 -3.76 -5.99 9.11
N ALA A 16 -3.80 -7.32 9.23
CA ALA A 16 -4.41 -7.98 10.39
C ALA A 16 -3.70 -7.61 11.70
N ASP A 17 -2.38 -7.41 11.65
CA ASP A 17 -1.60 -6.98 12.82
C ASP A 17 -1.87 -5.53 13.23
N GLN A 18 -2.37 -4.68 12.33
CA GLN A 18 -2.73 -3.29 12.66
C GLN A 18 -4.13 -3.18 13.27
N CYS A 19 -5.05 -4.10 12.97
CA CYS A 19 -6.40 -4.12 13.52
C CYS A 19 -6.37 -4.33 15.04
N ASN A 20 -6.62 -3.26 15.78
CA ASN A 20 -6.46 -3.19 17.23
C ASN A 20 -7.67 -2.57 17.94
N GLU A 21 -8.85 -2.62 17.31
CA GLU A 21 -10.12 -2.00 17.72
C GLU A 21 -10.20 -0.48 17.52
N ASN A 22 -9.09 0.20 17.21
CA ASN A 22 -9.08 1.64 16.97
C ASN A 22 -8.61 1.97 15.56
N TRP A 23 -7.49 1.39 15.13
CA TRP A 23 -6.85 1.75 13.88
C TRP A 23 -7.79 1.56 12.67
N GLU A 24 -8.49 0.43 12.60
CA GLU A 24 -9.40 0.10 11.49
C GLU A 24 -10.65 1.00 11.38
N HIS A 25 -10.92 1.82 12.39
CA HIS A 25 -12.04 2.76 12.37
C HIS A 25 -11.72 4.04 11.59
N GLU A 26 -10.44 4.43 11.53
CA GLU A 26 -9.99 5.70 10.94
C GLU A 26 -8.99 5.51 9.79
N TRP A 27 -8.27 4.37 9.77
CA TRP A 27 -7.15 4.09 8.87
C TRP A 27 -7.36 2.77 8.13
N GLY A 28 -6.63 2.56 7.04
CA GLY A 28 -6.74 1.31 6.31
C GLY A 28 -5.83 1.16 5.09
N VAL A 29 -6.18 0.15 4.30
CA VAL A 29 -5.65 -0.06 2.95
C VAL A 29 -6.77 0.24 1.97
N LYS A 30 -6.58 1.26 1.14
CA LYS A 30 -7.54 1.68 0.13
C LYS A 30 -7.02 1.36 -1.27
N ILE A 31 -7.86 0.72 -2.08
CA ILE A 31 -7.61 0.55 -3.52
C ILE A 31 -8.62 1.43 -4.27
N ASP A 32 -8.13 2.26 -5.18
CA ASP A 32 -8.98 3.15 -5.97
C ASP A 32 -8.67 3.00 -7.46
N THR A 33 -9.62 3.37 -8.32
CA THR A 33 -9.42 3.43 -9.78
C THR A 33 -8.97 4.83 -10.18
N LEU A 34 -8.08 4.94 -11.17
CA LEU A 34 -7.70 6.24 -11.74
C LEU A 34 -8.39 6.45 -13.10
N ASP A 35 -8.64 7.71 -13.45
CA ASP A 35 -9.37 8.11 -14.67
C ASP A 35 -8.63 7.78 -15.99
N ASN A 36 -7.31 7.55 -15.93
CA ASN A 36 -6.48 6.99 -17.01
C ASN A 36 -6.12 5.57 -16.57
N PRO A 37 -6.14 4.51 -17.42
CA PRO A 37 -6.08 3.11 -16.99
C PRO A 37 -5.15 2.94 -15.79
N GLY A 38 -5.77 2.60 -14.66
CA GLY A 38 -5.36 3.14 -13.38
C GLY A 38 -5.88 2.39 -12.16
N TRP A 39 -5.00 1.97 -11.26
CA TRP A 39 -5.36 1.82 -9.86
C TRP A 39 -4.26 2.38 -8.97
N SER A 40 -4.66 2.87 -7.81
CA SER A 40 -3.77 3.26 -6.73
C SER A 40 -4.02 2.39 -5.51
N VAL A 41 -2.98 2.27 -4.67
CA VAL A 41 -3.09 1.77 -3.30
C VAL A 41 -2.61 2.85 -2.37
N THR A 42 -3.42 3.16 -1.37
CA THR A 42 -3.02 3.99 -0.24
C THR A 42 -3.03 3.11 1.00
N ILE A 43 -1.97 3.18 1.79
CA ILE A 43 -1.82 2.47 3.06
C ILE A 43 -1.53 3.53 4.10
N ASP A 44 -2.44 3.72 5.04
CA ASP A 44 -2.24 4.63 6.16
C ASP A 44 -1.24 4.00 7.14
N LEU A 45 -0.31 4.79 7.68
CA LEU A 45 0.73 4.31 8.60
C LEU A 45 0.62 4.95 9.98
N GLU A 46 -0.32 5.85 10.15
CA GLU A 46 -0.72 6.51 11.38
C GLU A 46 -1.08 5.46 12.44
N GLU A 47 -0.60 5.69 13.66
CA GLU A 47 -0.74 4.80 14.82
C GLU A 47 -0.16 3.38 14.62
N THR A 48 0.68 3.18 13.60
CA THR A 48 1.47 1.95 13.43
C THR A 48 2.94 2.20 13.80
N ASP A 49 3.71 1.13 13.99
CA ASP A 49 5.17 1.18 14.18
C ASP A 49 5.93 1.83 13.00
N LEU A 50 5.23 2.07 11.88
CA LEU A 50 5.75 2.64 10.64
C LEU A 50 5.55 4.16 10.55
N GLN A 51 4.75 4.77 11.41
CA GLN A 51 4.40 6.21 11.34
C GLN A 51 5.62 7.14 11.31
N GLU A 52 6.65 6.84 12.12
CA GLU A 52 7.82 7.72 12.27
C GLU A 52 8.93 7.45 11.24
N ARG A 53 8.69 6.57 10.27
CA ARG A 53 9.68 6.25 9.24
C ARG A 53 9.55 7.22 8.06
N GLU A 54 10.70 7.53 7.46
CA GLU A 54 10.72 8.29 6.22
C GLU A 54 10.46 7.38 5.02
N TYR A 55 9.53 7.80 4.16
CA TYR A 55 9.17 7.13 2.92
C TYR A 55 9.49 8.04 1.74
N PRO A 56 10.75 8.12 1.29
CA PRO A 56 11.10 8.93 0.14
C PRO A 56 10.33 8.44 -1.08
N ARG A 57 9.76 9.39 -1.83
CA ARG A 57 9.03 9.09 -3.05
C ARG A 57 9.93 8.36 -4.04
N HIS A 58 9.50 7.17 -4.46
CA HIS A 58 10.16 6.38 -5.49
C HIS A 58 9.28 6.29 -6.72
N ASP A 59 9.69 6.98 -7.78
CA ASP A 59 9.07 6.83 -9.10
C ASP A 59 9.77 5.69 -9.85
N VAL A 60 9.06 4.59 -10.05
CA VAL A 60 9.59 3.40 -10.73
C VAL A 60 8.80 3.18 -12.01
N ASN A 61 9.35 3.67 -13.11
CA ASN A 61 8.81 3.44 -14.44
C ASN A 61 9.45 2.18 -15.05
N ARG A 62 8.76 1.03 -15.02
CA ARG A 62 9.36 -0.27 -15.46
C ARG A 62 9.31 -0.45 -16.97
N SER A 63 8.47 0.31 -17.69
CA SER A 63 8.41 0.30 -19.15
C SER A 63 7.70 1.55 -19.70
N PRO A 64 7.85 1.89 -21.00
CA PRO A 64 7.12 2.99 -21.63
C PRO A 64 5.58 2.91 -21.54
N HIS A 65 5.03 1.74 -21.16
CA HIS A 65 3.60 1.49 -20.99
C HIS A 65 3.23 1.25 -19.52
N ASP A 66 4.11 1.60 -18.58
CA ASP A 66 3.86 1.43 -17.14
C ASP A 66 3.11 2.63 -16.58
N TRP A 67 2.15 2.33 -15.71
CA TRP A 67 1.08 3.19 -15.19
C TRP A 67 1.18 3.33 -13.66
N THR A 68 2.16 2.66 -13.06
CA THR A 68 2.34 2.66 -11.61
C THR A 68 3.23 3.82 -11.18
N SER A 69 2.73 4.67 -10.29
CA SER A 69 3.50 5.70 -9.60
C SER A 69 3.24 5.58 -8.10
N ALA A 70 4.30 5.63 -7.28
CA ALA A 70 4.21 5.63 -5.83
C ALA A 70 4.70 6.99 -5.31
N SER A 71 3.93 7.64 -4.45
CA SER A 71 4.15 9.01 -3.99
C SER A 71 3.87 9.19 -2.53
#